data_AF-A0A9J6QWR7-F1
#
_entry.id   AF-A0A9J6QWR7-F1
#
_cell.length_a   1.000
_cell.length_b   1.000
_cell.length_c   1.000
_cell.angle_alpha   90.00
_cell.angle_beta   90.00
_cell.angle_gamma   90.00
#
_symmetry.space_group_name_H-M   'P 1'
#
loop_
_entity.id
_entity.type
_entity.pdbx_description
1 polymer ?
#
loop_
_entity_poly.entity_id
_entity_poly.type
_entity_poly.pdbx_seq_one_letter_code
_entity_poly.pdbx_strand_id
1 'polypeptide(L)'
;MIYVSQTANSILIDHLQRAGHQVHLIAPTDRTYDPVSAHPDIYLCGMGPGGSVFFGDPSKIGPKYPQNIVYNAACTGAFFIHNLTYTDQALLTQAESMEKIHVRQGYAKCNIVIVDETSIITADRGIYKACSGKLDVLLVDPGHVALRGFPYGFLGGASGRVGDEIIFNGNLKSHPDYEKIRSFIESRRLKVKYFSQYALEDIGSIIQGAPAD
;
A
#
# COMPACT_ATOMS: atom_id res chain seq x y z
N MET A 1 -14.11 -1.33 7.39
CA MET A 1 -13.94 0.11 7.08
C MET A 1 -12.87 0.24 5.99
N ILE A 2 -12.77 1.39 5.33
CA ILE A 2 -11.69 1.67 4.37
C ILE A 2 -11.05 3.02 4.70
N TYR A 3 -9.73 3.03 4.84
CA TYR A 3 -8.92 4.23 5.06
C TYR A 3 -8.26 4.63 3.74
N VAL A 4 -8.43 5.89 3.36
CA VAL A 4 -7.91 6.44 2.10
C VAL A 4 -7.48 7.89 2.32
N SER A 5 -6.48 8.35 1.58
CA SER A 5 -6.08 9.77 1.64
C SER A 5 -7.25 10.70 1.32
N GLN A 6 -7.39 11.79 2.07
CA GLN A 6 -8.33 12.86 1.76
C GLN A 6 -8.01 13.54 0.42
N THR A 7 -6.76 13.46 -0.05
CA THR A 7 -6.32 14.03 -1.32
C THR A 7 -6.54 13.09 -2.51
N ALA A 8 -7.07 11.89 -2.28
CA ALA A 8 -7.41 10.95 -3.35
C ALA A 8 -8.50 11.53 -4.27
N ASN A 9 -8.51 11.05 -5.52
CA ASN A 9 -9.48 11.53 -6.50
C ASN A 9 -10.92 11.21 -6.08
N SER A 10 -11.83 12.19 -6.21
CA SER A 10 -13.25 12.02 -5.85
C SER A 10 -13.93 10.82 -6.51
N ILE A 11 -13.53 10.42 -7.72
CA ILE A 11 -14.10 9.26 -8.41
C ILE A 11 -13.84 7.96 -7.63
N LEU A 12 -12.65 7.80 -7.05
CA LEU A 12 -12.32 6.66 -6.18
C LEU A 12 -13.17 6.70 -4.90
N ILE A 13 -13.21 7.86 -4.23
CA ILE A 13 -13.95 8.03 -2.98
C ILE A 13 -15.44 7.72 -3.18
N ASP A 14 -16.05 8.31 -4.22
CA ASP A 14 -17.44 8.07 -4.60
C ASP A 14 -17.71 6.60 -4.92
N HIS A 15 -16.78 5.94 -5.61
CA HIS A 15 -16.90 4.52 -5.93
C HIS A 15 -16.95 3.66 -4.66
N LEU A 16 -16.03 3.89 -3.72
CA LEU A 16 -15.98 3.17 -2.44
C LEU A 16 -17.25 3.40 -1.60
N GLN A 17 -17.74 4.65 -1.54
CA GLN A 17 -18.97 4.99 -0.81
C GLN A 17 -20.21 4.37 -1.44
N ARG A 18 -20.34 4.41 -2.77
CA ARG A 18 -21.47 3.79 -3.50
C ARG A 18 -21.46 2.27 -3.40
N ALA A 19 -20.30 1.65 -3.22
CA ALA A 19 -20.17 0.24 -2.90
C ALA A 19 -20.61 -0.12 -1.47
N GLY A 20 -21.04 0.86 -0.66
CA GLY A 20 -21.55 0.65 0.69
C GLY A 20 -20.45 0.58 1.76
N HIS A 21 -19.20 0.95 1.43
CA HIS A 21 -18.13 0.96 2.40
C HIS A 21 -18.17 2.21 3.28
N GLN A 22 -17.88 2.02 4.57
CA GLN A 22 -17.56 3.14 5.47
C GLN A 22 -16.13 3.63 5.17
N VAL A 23 -16.05 4.79 4.51
CA VAL A 23 -14.79 5.43 4.09
C VAL A 23 -14.34 6.45 5.15
N HIS A 24 -13.12 6.29 5.64
CA HIS A 24 -12.43 7.19 6.55
C HIS A 24 -11.31 7.91 5.80
N LEU A 25 -11.42 9.23 5.69
CA LEU A 25 -10.43 10.06 5.00
C LEU A 25 -9.31 10.43 5.96
N ILE A 26 -8.07 10.18 5.56
CA ILE A 26 -6.87 10.61 6.29
C ILE A 26 -6.51 12.02 5.81
N ALA A 27 -6.64 12.99 6.71
CA ALA A 27 -6.32 14.39 6.43
C ALA A 27 -4.79 14.62 6.44
N PRO A 28 -4.30 15.59 5.64
CA PRO A 28 -2.91 16.04 5.73
C PRO A 28 -2.52 16.44 7.16
N THR A 29 -1.32 16.07 7.59
CA THR A 29 -0.73 16.52 8.88
C THR A 29 0.63 17.19 8.67
N ASP A 30 1.11 17.90 9.68
CA ASP A 30 2.43 18.54 9.71
C ASP A 30 3.57 17.60 10.18
N ARG A 31 3.28 16.30 10.36
CA ARG A 31 4.24 15.29 10.86
C ARG A 31 5.27 14.88 9.82
N THR A 32 4.92 14.97 8.54
CA THR A 32 5.75 14.58 7.40
C THR A 32 5.68 15.62 6.29
N TYR A 33 6.44 15.42 5.22
CA TYR A 33 6.47 16.33 4.08
C TYR A 33 5.20 16.19 3.22
N ASP A 34 4.74 17.30 2.64
CA ASP A 34 3.38 17.44 2.06
C ASP A 34 2.92 16.29 1.16
N PRO A 35 3.73 15.80 0.19
CA PRO A 35 3.33 14.73 -0.72
C PRO A 35 2.86 13.45 -0.05
N VAL A 36 3.30 13.15 1.18
CA VAL A 36 2.88 11.95 1.93
C VAL A 36 2.13 12.29 3.22
N SER A 37 1.80 13.57 3.44
CA SER A 37 1.17 14.07 4.67
C SER A 37 -0.23 13.52 4.94
N ALA A 38 -0.90 13.01 3.91
CA ALA A 38 -2.23 12.41 3.99
C ALA A 38 -2.23 10.92 3.67
N HIS A 39 -1.06 10.31 3.48
CA HIS A 39 -0.92 8.91 3.09
C HIS A 39 -1.32 7.98 4.24
N PRO A 40 -2.37 7.13 4.10
CA PRO A 40 -2.75 6.19 5.14
C PRO A 40 -1.60 5.30 5.63
N ASP A 41 -0.76 4.81 4.72
CA ASP A 41 0.37 3.92 5.03
C ASP A 41 1.56 4.59 5.76
N ILE A 42 1.48 5.89 6.05
CA ILE A 42 2.40 6.59 6.98
C ILE A 42 1.90 6.47 8.42
N TYR A 43 0.59 6.42 8.62
CA TYR A 43 -0.04 6.45 9.95
C TYR A 43 -0.61 5.09 10.37
N LEU A 44 -0.95 4.25 9.40
CA LEU A 44 -1.68 3.01 9.58
C LEU A 44 -0.95 1.86 8.89
N CYS A 45 -1.06 0.65 9.43
CA CYS A 45 -0.59 -0.56 8.79
C CYS A 45 -1.71 -1.60 8.76
N GLY A 46 -2.18 -1.98 7.57
CA GLY A 46 -3.11 -3.10 7.42
C GLY A 46 -2.39 -4.42 7.68
N MET A 47 -2.97 -5.30 8.49
CA MET A 47 -2.37 -6.58 8.91
C MET A 47 -2.69 -7.73 7.95
N GLY A 48 -2.80 -7.43 6.66
CA GLY A 48 -3.24 -8.37 5.62
C GLY A 48 -4.57 -7.97 4.97
N PRO A 49 -4.92 -8.56 3.80
CA PRO A 49 -6.18 -8.30 3.12
C PRO A 49 -7.40 -8.56 4.01
N GLY A 50 -8.18 -7.51 4.31
CA GLY A 50 -9.37 -7.61 5.17
C GLY A 50 -9.08 -7.87 6.66
N GLY A 51 -7.81 -7.85 7.07
CA GLY A 51 -7.39 -8.03 8.45
C GLY A 51 -7.64 -6.80 9.32
N SER A 52 -7.09 -6.82 10.54
CA SER A 52 -7.09 -5.63 11.40
C SER A 52 -6.15 -4.55 10.85
N VAL A 53 -6.32 -3.32 11.33
CA VAL A 53 -5.49 -2.17 11.00
C VAL A 53 -4.82 -1.69 12.27
N PHE A 54 -3.49 -1.70 12.27
CA PHE A 54 -2.69 -1.09 13.32
C PHE A 54 -2.68 0.43 13.16
N PHE A 55 -2.98 1.15 14.24
CA PHE A 55 -2.94 2.60 14.29
C PHE A 55 -1.63 3.04 14.94
N GLY A 56 -0.77 3.68 14.15
CA GLY A 56 0.51 4.20 14.60
C GLY A 56 0.35 5.34 15.59
N ASP A 57 1.33 5.47 16.49
CA ASP A 57 1.47 6.62 17.38
C ASP A 57 2.02 7.81 16.57
N PRO A 58 1.24 8.88 16.36
CA PRO A 58 1.69 10.02 15.55
C PRO A 58 2.91 10.74 16.14
N SER A 59 3.21 10.57 17.43
CA SER A 59 4.40 11.16 18.05
C SER A 59 5.72 10.52 17.61
N LYS A 60 5.65 9.30 17.05
CA LYS A 60 6.81 8.56 16.53
C LYS A 60 7.08 8.82 15.05
N ILE A 61 6.17 9.51 14.37
CA ILE A 61 6.32 9.88 12.96
C ILE A 61 7.06 11.21 12.89
N GLY A 62 8.14 11.23 12.10
CA GLY A 62 8.96 12.41 11.90
C GLY A 62 9.04 12.86 10.44
N PRO A 63 9.56 14.07 10.18
CA PRO A 63 9.44 14.72 8.88
C PRO A 63 10.36 14.16 7.79
N LYS A 64 11.32 13.33 8.16
CA LYS A 64 12.38 12.85 7.28
C LYS A 64 12.56 11.36 7.40
N TYR A 65 13.05 10.76 6.33
CA TYR A 65 13.53 9.38 6.36
C TYR A 65 14.65 9.24 7.41
N PRO A 66 14.66 8.18 8.24
CA PRO A 66 13.74 7.04 8.26
C PRO A 66 12.56 7.19 9.25
N GLN A 67 12.29 8.36 9.83
CA GLN A 67 11.23 8.52 10.84
C GLN A 67 9.81 8.45 10.28
N ASN A 68 9.63 8.68 8.97
CA ASN A 68 8.33 8.63 8.29
C ASN A 68 7.97 7.25 7.72
N ILE A 69 8.82 6.24 7.88
CA ILE A 69 8.56 4.88 7.38
C ILE A 69 8.27 3.88 8.50
N VAL A 70 8.24 4.31 9.77
CA VAL A 70 8.19 3.39 10.92
C VAL A 70 6.97 2.44 10.92
N TYR A 71 5.92 2.80 10.18
CA TYR A 71 4.69 2.02 9.99
C TYR A 71 4.44 1.55 8.54
N ASN A 72 5.33 1.87 7.59
CA ASN A 72 5.11 1.61 6.15
C ASN A 72 5.44 0.16 5.74
N ALA A 73 5.04 -0.80 6.57
CA ALA A 73 5.23 -2.23 6.33
C ALA A 73 4.13 -2.80 5.42
N ALA A 74 4.51 -3.74 4.55
CA ALA A 74 3.54 -4.52 3.80
C ALA A 74 3.27 -5.85 4.52
N CYS A 75 2.05 -6.01 5.05
CA CYS A 75 1.62 -7.25 5.68
C CYS A 75 0.66 -8.00 4.75
N THR A 76 0.96 -9.25 4.42
CA THR A 76 0.07 -10.09 3.61
C THR A 76 -0.90 -10.91 4.45
N GLY A 77 -0.73 -10.94 5.77
CA GLY A 77 -1.41 -11.87 6.68
C GLY A 77 -0.50 -13.06 7.05
N ALA A 78 0.33 -13.52 6.11
CA ALA A 78 1.36 -14.54 6.34
C ALA A 78 2.77 -13.95 6.51
N PHE A 79 3.07 -12.86 5.79
CA PHE A 79 4.39 -12.23 5.77
C PHE A 79 4.32 -10.76 6.21
N PHE A 80 5.33 -10.34 6.97
CA PHE A 80 5.60 -8.96 7.34
C PHE A 80 6.85 -8.47 6.60
N ILE A 81 6.71 -7.56 5.64
CA ILE A 81 7.79 -7.13 4.76
C ILE A 81 8.09 -5.65 5.01
N HIS A 82 9.27 -5.36 5.57
CA HIS A 82 9.69 -3.99 5.85
C HIS A 82 11.19 -3.89 6.15
N ASN A 83 11.68 -2.65 6.31
CA ASN A 83 12.97 -2.41 6.92
C ASN A 83 12.88 -2.59 8.44
N LEU A 84 13.19 -3.81 8.90
CA LEU A 84 13.12 -4.20 10.31
C LEU A 84 14.00 -3.35 11.25
N THR A 85 15.02 -2.66 10.73
CA THR A 85 15.84 -1.74 11.54
C THR A 85 15.06 -0.50 11.98
N TYR A 86 14.08 -0.07 11.18
CA TYR A 86 13.32 1.17 11.40
C TYR A 86 11.85 0.93 11.73
N THR A 87 11.43 -0.33 11.86
CA THR A 87 10.04 -0.65 12.20
C THR A 87 9.77 -0.32 13.66
N ASP A 88 8.63 0.29 13.95
CA ASP A 88 8.22 0.49 15.34
C ASP A 88 7.99 -0.85 16.06
N GLN A 89 8.42 -0.93 17.31
CA GLN A 89 8.39 -2.17 18.08
C GLN A 89 6.95 -2.66 18.33
N ALA A 90 5.97 -1.75 18.50
CA ALA A 90 4.59 -2.14 18.71
C ALA A 90 3.98 -2.79 17.45
N LEU A 91 4.35 -2.27 16.27
CA LEU A 91 3.96 -2.89 15.00
C LEU A 91 4.60 -4.28 14.82
N LEU A 92 5.86 -4.46 15.22
CA LEU A 92 6.51 -5.79 15.20
C LEU A 92 5.80 -6.79 16.12
N THR A 93 5.36 -6.35 17.31
CA THR A 93 4.56 -7.16 18.23
C THR A 93 3.20 -7.51 17.62
N GLN A 94 2.51 -6.56 16.99
CA GLN A 94 1.24 -6.84 16.30
C GLN A 94 1.41 -7.87 15.17
N ALA A 95 2.56 -7.90 14.52
CA ALA A 95 2.89 -8.83 13.45
C ALA A 95 3.61 -10.10 13.93
N GLU A 96 3.54 -10.46 15.22
CA GLU A 96 4.32 -11.57 15.80
C GLU A 96 4.06 -12.91 15.10
N SER A 97 2.83 -13.18 14.68
CA SER A 97 2.45 -14.41 13.98
C SER A 97 2.94 -14.51 12.53
N MET A 98 3.34 -13.40 11.92
CA MET A 98 3.77 -13.36 10.52
C MET A 98 5.26 -13.67 10.38
N GLU A 99 5.66 -14.27 9.26
CA GLU A 99 7.07 -14.42 8.94
C GLU A 99 7.68 -13.06 8.52
N LYS A 100 8.78 -12.66 9.15
CA LYS A 100 9.43 -11.37 8.89
C LYS A 100 10.39 -11.48 7.71
N ILE A 101 10.25 -10.58 6.74
CA ILE A 101 11.16 -10.42 5.60
C ILE A 101 11.78 -9.02 5.68
N HIS A 102 13.09 -8.98 5.95
CA HIS A 102 13.83 -7.74 5.94
C HIS A 102 14.12 -7.27 4.51
N VAL A 103 13.80 -6.00 4.23
CA VAL A 103 14.16 -5.30 2.99
C VAL A 103 14.80 -3.97 3.31
N ARG A 104 15.66 -3.46 2.41
CA ARG A 104 16.28 -2.13 2.59
C ARG A 104 15.31 -0.98 2.34
N GLN A 105 14.35 -1.19 1.43
CA GLN A 105 13.32 -0.22 1.08
C GLN A 105 12.40 0.03 2.28
N GLY A 106 12.41 1.26 2.78
CA GLY A 106 11.60 1.66 3.92
C GLY A 106 10.15 1.97 3.56
N TYR A 107 9.89 2.51 2.37
CA TYR A 107 8.52 2.68 1.88
C TYR A 107 7.98 1.36 1.30
N ALA A 108 8.04 0.28 2.09
CA ALA A 108 7.75 -1.07 1.61
C ALA A 108 6.28 -1.19 1.19
N LYS A 109 5.34 -0.67 1.98
CA LYS A 109 3.91 -0.71 1.63
C LYS A 109 3.59 0.10 0.39
N CYS A 110 4.20 1.28 0.22
CA CYS A 110 4.02 2.05 -1.01
C CYS A 110 4.57 1.28 -2.22
N ASN A 111 5.68 0.55 -2.08
CA ASN A 111 6.26 -0.22 -3.19
C ASN A 111 5.46 -1.49 -3.55
N ILE A 112 4.77 -2.10 -2.58
CA ILE A 112 4.16 -3.43 -2.73
C ILE A 112 2.65 -3.33 -2.94
N VAL A 113 2.18 -3.87 -4.05
CA VAL A 113 0.76 -4.27 -4.19
C VAL A 113 0.60 -5.64 -3.54
N ILE A 114 -0.19 -5.71 -2.48
CA ILE A 114 -0.54 -6.97 -1.82
C ILE A 114 -1.72 -7.56 -2.60
N VAL A 115 -1.47 -8.69 -3.28
CA VAL A 115 -2.52 -9.38 -4.06
C VAL A 115 -3.25 -10.34 -3.13
N ASP A 116 -2.54 -11.23 -2.45
CA ASP A 116 -3.06 -12.13 -1.43
C ASP A 116 -2.00 -12.48 -0.38
N GLU A 117 -2.24 -13.51 0.44
CA GLU A 117 -1.33 -13.92 1.51
C GLU A 117 0.06 -14.33 1.01
N THR A 118 0.17 -14.81 -0.24
CA THR A 118 1.39 -15.39 -0.81
C THR A 118 1.80 -14.78 -2.14
N SER A 119 1.09 -13.77 -2.65
CA SER A 119 1.34 -13.10 -3.92
C SER A 119 1.48 -11.58 -3.78
N ILE A 120 2.54 -11.02 -4.36
CA ILE A 120 2.79 -9.57 -4.37
C ILE A 120 3.26 -9.06 -5.74
N ILE A 121 3.08 -7.77 -5.99
CA ILE A 121 3.63 -7.05 -7.16
C ILE A 121 4.54 -5.95 -6.66
N THR A 122 5.72 -5.78 -7.27
CA THR A 122 6.65 -4.70 -6.94
C THR A 122 7.50 -4.30 -8.14
N ALA A 123 7.94 -3.04 -8.16
CA ALA A 123 8.99 -2.58 -9.08
C ALA A 123 10.39 -2.60 -8.42
N ASP A 124 10.45 -2.75 -7.09
CA ASP A 124 11.71 -2.74 -6.34
C ASP A 124 12.41 -4.10 -6.43
N ARG A 125 13.58 -4.12 -7.09
CA ARG A 125 14.37 -5.34 -7.27
C ARG A 125 14.91 -5.94 -5.97
N GLY A 126 15.10 -5.11 -4.94
CA GLY A 126 15.52 -5.55 -3.62
C GLY A 126 14.41 -6.32 -2.91
N ILE A 127 13.19 -5.79 -2.95
CA ILE A 127 11.98 -6.46 -2.45
C ILE A 127 11.75 -7.76 -3.24
N TYR A 128 11.82 -7.70 -4.58
CA TYR A 128 11.68 -8.88 -5.43
C TYR A 128 12.64 -9.99 -5.02
N LYS A 129 13.93 -9.69 -4.89
CA LYS A 129 14.95 -10.68 -4.48
C LYS A 129 14.69 -11.25 -3.10
N ALA A 130 14.27 -10.43 -2.14
CA ALA A 130 14.01 -10.87 -0.76
C ALA A 130 12.77 -11.77 -0.64
N CYS A 131 11.77 -11.57 -1.51
CA CYS A 131 10.48 -12.24 -1.43
C CYS A 131 10.35 -13.47 -2.35
N SER A 132 11.08 -13.53 -3.47
CA SER A 132 10.90 -14.57 -4.51
C SER A 132 11.12 -16.02 -4.06
N GLY A 133 11.74 -16.26 -2.91
CA GLY A 133 11.90 -17.60 -2.34
C GLY A 133 10.76 -18.05 -1.42
N LYS A 134 9.79 -17.16 -1.16
CA LYS A 134 8.74 -17.33 -0.13
C LYS A 134 7.35 -16.95 -0.63
N LEU A 135 7.28 -15.98 -1.55
CA LEU A 135 6.06 -15.50 -2.20
C LEU A 135 6.18 -15.65 -3.71
N ASP A 136 5.03 -15.70 -4.39
CA ASP A 136 4.97 -15.43 -5.82
C ASP A 136 5.04 -13.91 -6.04
N VAL A 137 6.02 -13.47 -6.82
CA VAL A 137 6.34 -12.05 -6.99
C VAL A 137 6.34 -11.68 -8.46
N LEU A 138 5.42 -10.81 -8.85
CA LEU A 138 5.50 -10.14 -10.15
C LEU A 138 6.43 -8.93 -10.05
N LEU A 139 7.54 -8.96 -10.79
CA LEU A 139 8.38 -7.78 -11.02
C LEU A 139 7.83 -6.97 -12.21
N VAL A 140 7.62 -5.68 -11.99
CA VAL A 140 7.17 -4.72 -13.03
C VAL A 140 8.18 -3.59 -13.20
N ASP A 141 8.05 -2.83 -14.28
CA ASP A 141 8.85 -1.65 -14.56
C ASP A 141 8.52 -0.51 -13.57
N PRO A 142 9.53 0.23 -13.08
CA PRO A 142 9.33 1.36 -12.18
C PRO A 142 8.76 2.58 -12.91
N GLY A 143 8.19 3.51 -12.15
CA GLY A 143 7.64 4.76 -12.68
C GLY A 143 6.15 4.65 -13.02
N HIS A 144 5.68 5.52 -13.91
CA HIS A 144 4.29 5.54 -14.42
C HIS A 144 3.19 5.74 -13.38
N VAL A 145 3.57 6.12 -12.16
CA VAL A 145 2.69 6.53 -11.07
C VAL A 145 3.07 7.95 -10.70
N ALA A 146 2.10 8.87 -10.68
CA ALA A 146 2.33 10.26 -10.32
C ALA A 146 2.42 10.42 -8.80
N LEU A 147 3.37 11.26 -8.36
CA LEU A 147 3.46 11.77 -6.99
C LEU A 147 4.05 13.18 -7.05
N ARG A 148 3.32 14.15 -6.51
CA ARG A 148 3.72 15.57 -6.60
C ARG A 148 5.07 15.80 -5.93
N GLY A 149 5.98 16.46 -6.65
CA GLY A 149 7.32 16.80 -6.13
C GLY A 149 8.35 15.68 -6.24
N PHE A 150 7.99 14.53 -6.83
CA PHE A 150 8.88 13.41 -7.06
C PHE A 150 8.88 13.00 -8.54
N PRO A 151 9.93 12.31 -9.02
CA PRO A 151 9.95 11.80 -10.39
C PRO A 151 8.81 10.82 -10.68
N TYR A 152 8.42 10.03 -9.67
CA TYR A 152 7.29 9.11 -9.69
C TYR A 152 6.93 8.67 -8.25
N GLY A 153 5.70 8.19 -8.07
CA GLY A 153 5.22 7.48 -6.88
C GLY A 153 5.28 5.96 -7.06
N PHE A 154 4.70 5.21 -6.13
CA PHE A 154 4.79 3.75 -6.15
C PHE A 154 3.45 3.05 -6.41
N LEU A 155 3.49 1.90 -7.07
CA LEU A 155 2.29 1.16 -7.49
C LEU A 155 1.46 0.64 -6.30
N GLY A 156 2.12 0.24 -5.21
CA GLY A 156 1.46 -0.19 -3.97
C GLY A 156 0.79 0.97 -3.21
N GLY A 157 1.33 2.18 -3.30
CA GLY A 157 0.76 3.39 -2.71
C GLY A 157 -0.39 3.96 -3.56
N ALA A 158 -0.41 3.63 -4.85
CA ALA A 158 -1.53 3.92 -5.76
C ALA A 158 -2.65 2.86 -5.71
N SER A 159 -2.61 1.89 -4.78
CA SER A 159 -3.55 0.76 -4.79
C SER A 159 -3.90 0.20 -3.41
N GLY A 160 -4.87 -0.72 -3.40
CA GLY A 160 -5.15 -1.57 -2.27
C GLY A 160 -6.15 -2.67 -2.59
N ARG A 161 -6.20 -3.68 -1.73
CA ARG A 161 -7.16 -4.78 -1.83
C ARG A 161 -8.41 -4.47 -1.01
N VAL A 162 -9.57 -4.56 -1.65
CA VAL A 162 -10.89 -4.39 -1.05
C VAL A 162 -11.74 -5.60 -1.43
N GLY A 163 -11.93 -6.53 -0.49
CA GLY A 163 -12.62 -7.79 -0.75
C GLY A 163 -11.93 -8.62 -1.86
N ASP A 164 -12.64 -8.86 -2.95
CA ASP A 164 -12.17 -9.59 -4.13
C ASP A 164 -11.60 -8.68 -5.24
N GLU A 165 -11.46 -7.37 -4.99
CA GLU A 165 -10.91 -6.41 -5.95
C GLU A 165 -9.54 -5.87 -5.52
N ILE A 166 -8.60 -5.78 -6.46
CA ILE A 166 -7.44 -4.89 -6.37
C ILE A 166 -7.80 -3.58 -7.06
N ILE A 167 -7.92 -2.52 -6.27
CA ILE A 167 -8.33 -1.20 -6.73
C ILE A 167 -7.08 -0.32 -6.90
N PHE A 168 -6.96 0.33 -8.05
CA PHE A 168 -5.92 1.30 -8.37
C PHE A 168 -6.52 2.71 -8.47
N ASN A 169 -5.87 3.69 -7.83
CA ASN A 169 -6.24 5.10 -7.89
C ASN A 169 -5.76 5.74 -9.20
N GLY A 170 -6.54 5.55 -10.26
CA GLY A 170 -6.32 6.16 -11.58
C GLY A 170 -6.10 5.13 -12.68
N ASN A 171 -5.59 5.58 -13.83
CA ASN A 171 -5.58 4.79 -15.05
C ASN A 171 -4.41 3.80 -15.10
N LEU A 172 -4.63 2.59 -14.56
CA LEU A 172 -3.64 1.50 -14.63
C LEU A 172 -3.31 1.09 -16.07
N LYS A 173 -4.24 1.24 -17.02
CA LYS A 173 -4.02 0.86 -18.43
C LYS A 173 -2.89 1.67 -19.10
N SER A 174 -2.54 2.83 -18.54
CA SER A 174 -1.40 3.64 -19.01
C SER A 174 -0.03 3.10 -18.55
N HIS A 175 0.00 2.14 -17.62
CA HIS A 175 1.23 1.50 -17.18
C HIS A 175 1.72 0.49 -18.24
N PRO A 176 3.02 0.46 -18.61
CA PRO A 176 3.53 -0.44 -19.66
C PRO A 176 3.27 -1.93 -19.37
N ASP A 177 3.31 -2.31 -18.09
CA ASP A 177 3.02 -3.67 -17.63
C ASP A 177 1.54 -3.95 -17.29
N TYR A 178 0.59 -3.14 -17.77
CA TYR A 178 -0.85 -3.32 -17.47
C TYR A 178 -1.32 -4.76 -17.64
N GLU A 179 -1.01 -5.39 -18.78
CA GLU A 179 -1.47 -6.76 -19.06
C GLU A 179 -0.85 -7.79 -18.12
N LYS A 180 0.43 -7.64 -17.76
CA LYS A 180 1.09 -8.54 -16.80
C LYS A 180 0.45 -8.41 -15.41
N ILE A 181 0.24 -7.17 -14.96
CA ILE A 181 -0.40 -6.87 -13.67
C ILE A 181 -1.80 -7.48 -13.64
N ARG A 182 -2.59 -7.24 -14.71
CA ARG A 182 -3.95 -7.76 -14.83
C ARG A 182 -3.98 -9.29 -14.78
N SER A 183 -3.21 -9.96 -15.64
CA SER A 183 -3.18 -11.42 -15.69
C SER A 183 -2.70 -12.03 -14.37
N PHE A 184 -1.73 -11.41 -13.71
CA PHE A 184 -1.27 -11.86 -12.40
C PHE A 184 -2.40 -11.80 -11.38
N ILE A 185 -3.10 -10.68 -11.23
CA ILE A 185 -4.23 -10.53 -10.29
C ILE A 185 -5.38 -11.48 -10.62
N GLU A 186 -5.80 -11.54 -11.89
CA GLU A 186 -6.95 -12.35 -12.33
C GLU A 186 -6.70 -13.85 -12.17
N SER A 187 -5.46 -14.32 -12.33
CA SER A 187 -5.10 -15.72 -12.09
C SER A 187 -5.26 -16.14 -10.61
N ARG A 188 -5.38 -15.18 -9.68
CA ARG A 188 -5.71 -15.40 -8.25
C ARG A 188 -7.21 -15.27 -7.98
N ARG A 189 -8.03 -15.22 -9.03
CA ARG A 189 -9.49 -15.04 -8.96
C ARG A 189 -9.91 -13.72 -8.31
N LEU A 190 -9.06 -12.71 -8.41
CA LEU A 190 -9.34 -11.35 -7.99
C LEU A 190 -9.66 -10.49 -9.22
N LYS A 191 -10.43 -9.43 -9.02
CA LYS A 191 -10.78 -8.46 -10.06
C LYS A 191 -9.82 -7.28 -10.02
N VAL A 192 -9.60 -6.66 -11.16
CA VAL A 192 -8.84 -5.42 -11.27
C VAL A 192 -9.79 -4.27 -11.48
N LYS A 193 -9.77 -3.29 -10.57
CA LYS A 193 -10.53 -2.04 -10.67
C LYS A 193 -9.58 -0.87 -10.81
N TYR A 194 -9.84 0.00 -11.78
CA TYR A 194 -9.08 1.23 -12.02
C TYR A 194 -9.98 2.28 -12.65
N PHE A 195 -9.46 3.51 -12.81
CA PHE A 195 -10.24 4.66 -13.28
C PHE A 195 -9.51 5.34 -14.44
N SER A 196 -10.03 5.16 -15.65
CA SER A 196 -9.40 5.71 -16.87
C SER A 196 -9.44 7.24 -16.97
N GLN A 197 -10.21 7.90 -16.10
CA GLN A 197 -10.49 9.33 -16.13
C GLN A 197 -9.32 10.21 -15.66
N TYR A 198 -8.34 9.65 -14.93
CA TYR A 198 -7.22 10.41 -14.38
C TYR A 198 -5.95 9.56 -14.31
N ALA A 199 -4.80 10.21 -14.12
CA ALA A 199 -3.52 9.52 -14.04
C ALA A 199 -3.46 8.57 -12.83
N LEU A 200 -2.68 7.50 -12.95
CA LEU A 200 -2.39 6.64 -11.82
C LEU A 200 -1.56 7.43 -10.79
N GLU A 201 -2.05 7.56 -9.57
CA GLU A 201 -1.50 8.45 -8.55
C GLU A 201 -1.31 7.73 -7.22
N ASP A 202 -0.12 7.89 -6.64
CA ASP A 202 0.21 7.41 -5.29
C ASP A 202 -0.51 8.27 -4.25
N ILE A 203 -1.29 7.62 -3.40
CA ILE A 203 -2.10 8.23 -2.35
C ILE A 203 -1.84 7.61 -0.97
N GLY A 204 -0.79 6.82 -0.82
CA GLY A 204 -0.47 6.18 0.45
C GLY A 204 -1.32 4.96 0.78
N SER A 205 -1.72 4.22 -0.26
CA SER A 205 -2.50 3.00 -0.20
C SER A 205 -4.00 3.19 0.08
N ILE A 206 -4.79 2.21 -0.36
CA ILE A 206 -6.18 2.00 0.08
C ILE A 206 -6.16 0.86 1.10
N ILE A 207 -6.51 1.14 2.35
CA ILE A 207 -6.39 0.15 3.44
C ILE A 207 -7.79 -0.28 3.89
N GLN A 208 -8.15 -1.54 3.66
CA GLN A 208 -9.37 -2.15 4.18
C GLN A 208 -9.09 -2.89 5.48
N GLY A 209 -9.92 -2.65 6.50
CA GLY A 209 -9.90 -3.42 7.73
C GLY A 209 -10.75 -2.78 8.84
N ALA A 210 -10.70 -3.38 10.02
CA ALA A 210 -11.20 -2.80 11.28
C ALA A 210 -10.00 -2.44 12.17
N PRO A 211 -10.12 -1.47 13.10
CA PRO A 211 -9.06 -1.22 14.08
C PRO A 211 -8.65 -2.51 14.81
N ALA A 212 -7.36 -2.69 15.03
CA ALA A 212 -6.88 -3.72 15.95
C ALA A 212 -7.35 -3.37 17.38
N ASP A 213 -7.79 -4.40 18.13
CA ASP A 213 -8.12 -4.29 19.55
C ASP A 213 -6.87 -4.08 20.42
#